data_AF-A0AAD1WJ78-F1
#
_entry.id   AF-A0AAD1WJ78-F1
#
_cell.length_a   1.000
_cell.length_b   1.000
_cell.length_c   1.000
_cell.angle_alpha   90.00
_cell.angle_beta   90.00
_cell.angle_gamma   90.00
#
_symmetry.space_group_name_H-M   'P 1'
#
loop_
_entity.id
_entity.type
_entity.pdbx_description
1 polymer ?
#
loop_
_entity_poly.entity_id
_entity_poly.type
_entity_poly.pdbx_seq_one_letter_code
_entity_poly.pdbx_strand_id
1 'polypeptide(L)'
;MNCNFSFVVYLLASSCGLQYVGQTTRPINCRFREHRLAILHKDRQSPIAQRFEGSYNSDPSSTSVVGIDLILAKGDLLKRKRGLTRAEYKWIFKLNSLAQACPGTE
;
A
#
# COMPACT_ATOMS: atom_id res chain seq x y z
N MET A 1 -9.39 7.90 -11.05
CA MET A 1 -9.11 6.46 -11.02
C MET A 1 -10.36 5.75 -10.50
N ASN A 2 -11.13 5.06 -11.35
CA ASN A 2 -12.46 4.50 -11.03
C ASN A 2 -12.39 3.02 -10.60
N CYS A 3 -11.35 2.64 -9.87
CA CYS A 3 -11.15 1.26 -9.42
C CYS A 3 -11.79 1.07 -8.04
N ASN A 4 -12.96 0.42 -7.99
CA ASN A 4 -13.78 0.30 -6.77
C ASN A 4 -13.75 -1.10 -6.14
N PHE A 5 -12.76 -1.93 -6.47
CA PHE A 5 -12.64 -3.26 -5.88
C PHE A 5 -12.35 -3.17 -4.37
N SER A 6 -13.00 -4.05 -3.62
CA SER A 6 -12.83 -4.23 -2.17
C SER A 6 -12.22 -5.60 -1.89
N PHE A 7 -11.60 -5.75 -0.72
CA PHE A 7 -10.83 -6.97 -0.35
C PHE A 7 -9.63 -7.20 -1.26
N VAL A 8 -8.80 -6.16 -1.37
CA VAL A 8 -7.64 -6.14 -2.26
C VAL A 8 -6.37 -6.00 -1.44
N VAL A 9 -5.33 -6.74 -1.83
CA VAL A 9 -3.95 -6.47 -1.48
C VAL A 9 -3.36 -5.57 -2.57
N TYR A 10 -2.66 -4.52 -2.16
CA TYR A 10 -2.08 -3.53 -3.06
C TYR A 10 -0.60 -3.28 -2.75
N LEU A 11 0.11 -2.78 -3.75
CA LEU A 11 1.49 -2.33 -3.69
C LEU A 11 1.52 -0.83 -3.92
N LEU A 12 2.10 -0.07 -2.98
CA LEU A 12 2.65 1.26 -3.27
C LEU A 12 4.13 1.11 -3.60
N ALA A 13 4.56 1.76 -4.68
CA ALA A 13 5.95 1.79 -5.07
C ALA A 13 6.37 3.24 -5.39
N SER A 14 7.45 3.68 -4.76
CA SER A 14 8.15 4.92 -5.11
C SER A 14 9.08 4.70 -6.30
N SER A 15 9.35 5.76 -7.04
CA SER A 15 10.38 5.80 -8.10
C SER A 15 11.80 5.51 -7.57
N CYS A 16 12.07 5.69 -6.27
CA CYS A 16 13.35 5.33 -5.65
C CYS A 16 13.50 3.82 -5.37
N GLY A 17 12.47 3.01 -5.71
CA GLY A 17 12.45 1.57 -5.46
C GLY A 17 11.84 1.17 -4.12
N LEU A 18 11.46 2.12 -3.25
CA LEU A 18 10.85 1.82 -1.96
C LEU A 18 9.42 1.33 -2.14
N GLN A 19 9.13 0.15 -1.57
CA GLN A 19 7.85 -0.52 -1.70
C GLN A 19 7.12 -0.64 -0.35
N TYR A 20 5.79 -0.66 -0.45
CA TYR A 20 4.89 -0.93 0.67
C TYR A 20 3.75 -1.82 0.19
N VAL A 21 3.59 -2.98 0.82
CA VAL A 21 2.45 -3.86 0.62
C VAL A 21 1.44 -3.58 1.72
N GLY A 22 0.18 -3.40 1.33
CA GLY A 22 -0.92 -3.23 2.27
C GLY A 22 -2.19 -3.91 1.78
N GLN A 23 -3.18 -3.98 2.65
CA GLN A 23 -4.50 -4.51 2.32
C GLN A 23 -5.65 -3.55 2.64
N THR A 24 -6.80 -3.78 2.01
CA THR A 24 -8.04 -3.03 2.29
C THR A 24 -9.28 -3.90 2.12
N THR A 25 -10.22 -3.79 3.06
CA THR A 25 -11.59 -4.32 2.93
C THR A 25 -12.53 -3.31 2.28
N ARG A 26 -12.12 -2.04 2.20
CA ARG A 26 -12.85 -0.93 1.57
C ARG A 26 -12.44 -0.79 0.09
N PRO A 27 -13.21 -0.03 -0.71
CA PRO A 27 -12.82 0.31 -2.07
C PRO A 27 -11.40 0.85 -2.15
N ILE A 28 -10.62 0.26 -3.05
CA ILE A 28 -9.18 0.52 -3.15
C ILE A 28 -8.86 1.98 -3.49
N ASN A 29 -9.67 2.64 -4.31
CA ASN A 29 -9.55 4.07 -4.59
C ASN A 29 -9.66 4.98 -3.35
N CYS A 30 -10.53 4.64 -2.39
CA CYS A 30 -10.62 5.38 -1.13
C CYS A 30 -9.31 5.26 -0.35
N ARG A 31 -8.77 4.03 -0.24
CA ARG A 31 -7.52 3.79 0.48
C ARG A 31 -6.33 4.50 -0.17
N PHE A 32 -6.30 4.54 -1.51
CA PHE A 32 -5.28 5.27 -2.26
C PHE A 32 -5.35 6.77 -2.01
N ARG A 33 -6.56 7.35 -1.98
CA ARG A 33 -6.74 8.76 -1.67
C ARG A 33 -6.26 9.10 -0.27
N GLU A 34 -6.59 8.27 0.73
CA GLU A 34 -6.12 8.43 2.11
C GLU A 34 -4.59 8.42 2.20
N HIS A 35 -3.93 7.45 1.57
CA HIS A 35 -2.47 7.37 1.55
C HIS A 35 -1.81 8.57 0.88
N ARG A 36 -2.34 9.01 -0.28
CA ARG A 36 -1.83 10.21 -0.96
C ARG A 36 -1.95 11.46 -0.10
N LEU A 37 -3.08 11.62 0.61
CA LEU A 37 -3.28 12.74 1.53
C LEU A 37 -2.34 12.66 2.75
N ALA A 38 -2.13 11.46 3.30
CA ALA A 38 -1.22 11.25 4.41
C ALA A 38 0.23 11.59 4.03
N ILE A 39 0.69 11.18 2.84
CA ILE A 39 2.02 11.51 2.31
C ILE A 39 2.12 13.03 2.08
N LEU A 40 1.13 13.63 1.41
CA LEU A 40 1.10 15.08 1.13
C LEU A 40 1.19 15.92 2.40
N HIS A 41 0.43 15.55 3.43
CA HIS A 41 0.40 16.26 4.71
C HIS A 41 1.51 15.84 5.66
N LYS A 42 2.39 14.91 5.26
CA LYS A 42 3.47 14.35 6.10
C LYS A 42 2.94 13.86 7.45
N ASP A 43 1.81 13.15 7.41
CA ASP A 43 1.11 12.66 8.60
C ASP A 43 1.96 11.61 9.33
N ARG A 44 2.63 12.02 10.41
CA ARG A 44 3.49 11.14 11.21
C ARG A 44 2.74 10.00 11.90
N GLN A 45 1.41 9.99 11.94
CA GLN A 45 0.66 8.82 12.44
C GLN A 45 0.46 7.74 11.38
N SER A 46 0.72 8.07 10.13
CA SER A 46 0.61 7.14 9.01
C SER A 46 1.95 6.44 8.76
N PRO A 47 2.03 5.11 8.92
CA PRO A 47 3.26 4.36 8.65
C PRO A 47 3.75 4.54 7.21
N ILE A 48 2.84 4.78 6.27
CA ILE A 48 3.21 5.04 4.87
C ILE A 48 3.81 6.43 4.70
N ALA A 49 3.30 7.45 5.39
CA ALA A 49 3.85 8.79 5.28
C ALA A 49 5.26 8.84 5.90
N GLN A 50 5.46 8.17 7.05
CA GLN A 50 6.79 8.01 7.65
C GLN A 50 7.74 7.26 6.70
N ARG A 51 7.29 6.15 6.11
CA ARG A 51 8.14 5.31 5.25
C ARG A 51 8.53 5.99 3.93
N PHE A 52 7.72 6.95 3.47
CA PHE A 52 7.98 7.73 2.26
C PHE A 52 8.50 9.15 2.60
N GLU A 53 8.74 9.44 3.89
CA GLU A 53 9.43 10.66 4.33
C GLU A 53 10.86 10.65 3.79
N GLY A 54 11.27 11.73 3.13
CA GLY A 54 12.57 11.81 2.43
C GLY A 54 12.56 11.29 0.98
N SER A 55 11.54 10.55 0.53
CA SER A 55 11.38 10.24 -0.90
C SER A 55 10.84 11.46 -1.65
N TYR A 56 11.59 11.99 -2.62
CA TYR A 56 11.19 13.08 -3.53
C TYR A 56 10.32 14.19 -2.87
N ASN A 57 10.78 14.76 -1.75
CA ASN A 57 10.08 15.80 -0.98
C ASN A 57 8.65 15.44 -0.51
N SER A 58 8.36 14.14 -0.34
CA SER A 58 7.02 13.64 -0.02
C SER A 58 5.98 13.98 -1.10
N ASP A 59 6.40 14.09 -2.37
CA ASP A 59 5.48 14.32 -3.47
C ASP A 59 4.65 13.04 -3.77
N PRO A 60 3.32 13.05 -3.58
CA PRO A 60 2.47 11.91 -3.88
C PRO A 60 2.45 11.52 -5.37
N SER A 61 2.93 12.38 -6.27
CA SER A 61 3.05 12.10 -7.71
C SER A 61 4.18 11.11 -8.02
N SER A 62 5.19 11.02 -7.15
CA SER A 62 6.33 10.11 -7.27
C SER A 62 6.02 8.67 -6.86
N THR A 63 4.78 8.41 -6.42
CA THR A 63 4.32 7.11 -5.92
C THR A 63 3.24 6.53 -6.82
N SER A 64 3.45 5.28 -7.25
CA SER A 64 2.46 4.50 -7.99
C SER A 64 1.72 3.54 -7.05
N VAL A 65 0.45 3.24 -7.36
CA VAL A 65 -0.31 2.25 -6.60
C VAL A 65 -1.04 1.27 -7.51
N VAL A 66 -0.90 -0.01 -7.23
CA VAL A 66 -1.48 -1.10 -8.02
C VAL A 66 -2.11 -2.14 -7.10
N GLY A 67 -3.31 -2.61 -7.44
CA GLY A 67 -3.90 -3.79 -6.81
C GLY A 67 -3.23 -5.05 -7.34
N ILE A 68 -2.69 -5.88 -6.45
CA ILE A 68 -1.88 -7.06 -6.81
C ILE A 68 -2.54 -8.39 -6.49
N ASP A 69 -3.58 -8.40 -5.65
CA ASP A 69 -4.35 -9.61 -5.33
C ASP A 69 -5.78 -9.25 -4.91
N LEU A 70 -6.79 -9.97 -5.41
CA LEU A 70 -8.20 -9.73 -5.12
C LEU A 70 -8.84 -10.97 -4.47
N ILE A 71 -9.35 -10.83 -3.25
CA ILE A 71 -9.97 -11.93 -2.51
C ILE A 71 -11.45 -12.05 -2.87
N LEU A 72 -11.75 -12.97 -3.80
CA LEU A 72 -13.09 -13.23 -4.33
C LEU A 72 -13.97 -14.17 -3.50
N ALA A 73 -13.48 -14.71 -2.37
CA ALA A 73 -14.23 -15.66 -1.57
C ALA A 73 -15.62 -15.12 -1.17
N LYS A 74 -16.68 -15.90 -1.39
CA LYS A 74 -18.07 -15.52 -1.10
C LYS A 74 -18.49 -15.93 0.33
N GLY A 75 -19.43 -15.18 0.91
CA GLY A 75 -20.26 -15.61 2.05
C GLY A 75 -19.71 -15.45 3.47
N ASP A 76 -18.39 -15.47 3.69
CA ASP A 76 -17.80 -15.34 5.03
C ASP A 76 -16.78 -14.19 5.10
N LEU A 77 -17.16 -13.11 5.79
CA LEU A 77 -16.33 -11.92 5.99
C LEU A 77 -15.03 -12.24 6.75
N LEU A 78 -15.07 -13.12 7.74
CA LEU A 78 -13.90 -13.52 8.52
C LEU A 78 -12.95 -14.34 7.65
N LYS A 79 -13.47 -15.27 6.84
CA LYS A 79 -12.65 -16.03 5.87
C LYS A 79 -12.01 -15.11 4.85
N ARG A 80 -12.74 -14.11 4.34
CA ARG A 80 -12.18 -13.09 3.43
C ARG A 80 -11.06 -12.31 4.11
N LYS A 81 -11.26 -11.79 5.32
CA LYS A 81 -10.25 -11.05 6.09
C LYS A 81 -8.99 -11.90 6.34
N ARG A 82 -9.15 -13.17 6.73
CA ARG A 82 -8.01 -14.10 6.90
C ARG A 82 -7.27 -14.34 5.59
N GLY A 83 -8.00 -14.52 4.48
CA GLY A 83 -7.41 -14.67 3.14
C GLY A 83 -6.60 -13.43 2.73
N LEU A 84 -7.14 -12.26 3.04
CA LEU A 84 -6.54 -10.94 2.87
C LEU A 84 -5.19 -10.84 3.62
N THR A 85 -5.18 -11.10 4.92
CA THR A 85 -3.95 -11.09 5.74
C THR A 85 -2.92 -12.10 5.23
N ARG A 86 -3.35 -13.33 4.88
CA ARG A 86 -2.44 -14.35 4.34
C ARG A 86 -1.81 -13.92 3.01
N ALA A 87 -2.60 -13.30 2.13
CA ALA A 87 -2.11 -12.78 0.86
C ALA A 87 -1.15 -11.61 1.06
N GLU A 88 -1.44 -10.69 1.98
CA GLU A 88 -0.55 -9.58 2.36
C GLU A 88 0.82 -10.10 2.80
N TYR A 89 0.87 -11.04 3.76
CA TYR A 89 2.14 -11.65 4.21
C TYR A 89 2.91 -12.33 3.08
N LYS A 90 2.21 -13.07 2.21
CA LYS A 90 2.82 -13.72 1.04
C LYS A 90 3.50 -12.69 0.14
N TRP A 91 2.85 -11.56 -0.12
CA TRP A 91 3.38 -10.51 -0.98
C TRP A 91 4.51 -9.71 -0.31
N ILE A 92 4.39 -9.41 0.98
CA ILE A 92 5.48 -8.81 1.77
C ILE A 92 6.75 -9.66 1.66
N PHE A 93 6.63 -10.98 1.85
CA PHE A 93 7.75 -11.90 1.74
C PHE A 93 8.31 -11.96 0.32
N LYS A 94 7.42 -12.13 -0.68
CA LYS A 94 7.82 -12.26 -2.09
C LYS A 94 8.53 -11.02 -2.63
N LEU A 95 8.10 -9.83 -2.21
CA LEU A 95 8.66 -8.56 -2.66
C LEU A 95 9.76 -8.03 -1.74
N ASN A 96 9.98 -8.68 -0.60
CA ASN A 96 10.91 -8.21 0.44
C ASN A 96 10.68 -6.73 0.81
N SER A 97 9.41 -6.30 0.88
CA SER A 97 9.05 -4.88 0.96
C SER A 97 9.41 -4.22 2.29
N LEU A 98 9.78 -5.00 3.31
CA LEU A 98 10.20 -4.50 4.63
C LEU A 98 11.69 -4.11 4.68
N ALA A 99 12.54 -4.71 3.84
CA ALA A 99 13.99 -4.51 3.87
C ALA A 99 14.49 -3.40 2.93
N GLN A 100 13.60 -2.77 2.16
CA GLN A 100 13.97 -1.77 1.16
C GLN A 100 14.09 -0.37 1.77
N ALA A 101 15.11 0.38 1.33
CA ALA A 101 15.32 1.80 1.60
C ALA A 101 15.50 2.56 0.27
N CYS A 102 15.15 3.84 0.21
CA CYS A 102 15.52 4.67 -0.94
C CYS A 102 17.05 4.90 -0.87
N PRO A 103 17.83 4.58 -1.91
CA PRO A 103 19.23 5.00 -1.97
C PRO A 103 19.30 6.52 -2.12
N GLY A 104 20.09 7.21 -1.28
CA GLY A 104 20.39 8.65 -1.41
C GLY A 104 19.87 9.59 -0.30
N THR A 105 19.36 9.07 0.82
CA THR A 105 19.23 9.83 2.07
C THR A 105 20.43 9.56 2.97
N GLU A 106 21.56 10.19 2.65
CA GLU A 106 22.67 10.46 3.58
C GLU A 106 22.78 11.97 3.80
#